data_AF-A0A0N0D6Y9-F1
#
_entry.id   AF-A0A0N0D6Y9-F1
#
_cell.length_a   1.000
_cell.length_b   1.000
_cell.length_c   1.000
_cell.angle_alpha   90.00
_cell.angle_beta   90.00
_cell.angle_gamma   90.00
#
_symmetry.space_group_name_H-M   'P 1'
#
loop_
_entity.id
_entity.type
_entity.pdbx_description
1 polymer ?
#
loop_
_entity_poly.entity_id
_entity_poly.type
_entity_poly.pdbx_seq_one_letter_code
_entity_poly.pdbx_strand_id
1 'polypeptide(L)'
;MGSLAFDFDHTLNEFLVNGVFGAGKTITATLPLAEDHPSNPFMHKFHPDHPTGKAISRNIKLVFDTVQDTNDPATGQSQLVGKFQESVSGLHKDSINVAGRFVLKRISLIANLNDQ
;
A
#
# COMPACT_ATOMS: atom_id res chain seq x y z
N MET A 1 -12.94 2.31 -15.70
CA MET A 1 -11.77 1.77 -14.98
C MET A 1 -11.53 2.68 -13.78
N GLY A 2 -12.18 2.40 -12.65
CA GLY A 2 -12.04 3.21 -11.43
C GLY A 2 -10.75 2.83 -10.71
N SER A 3 -9.93 3.82 -10.39
CA SER A 3 -8.80 3.64 -9.48
C SER A 3 -9.33 3.08 -8.15
N LEU A 4 -8.66 2.08 -7.58
CA LEU A 4 -8.89 1.69 -6.19
C LEU A 4 -8.63 2.93 -5.34
N ALA A 5 -9.68 3.51 -4.75
CA ALA A 5 -9.51 4.62 -3.82
C ALA A 5 -8.72 4.14 -2.60
N PHE A 6 -7.80 4.96 -2.13
CA PHE A 6 -7.04 4.74 -0.91
C PHE A 6 -7.38 5.88 0.05
N ASP A 7 -7.70 5.51 1.28
CA ASP A 7 -8.01 6.44 2.37
C ASP A 7 -6.75 6.56 3.24
N PHE A 8 -6.03 7.66 3.05
CA PHE A 8 -5.01 8.09 4.00
C PHE A 8 -5.67 9.06 4.95
N ASP A 9 -5.35 8.97 6.24
CA ASP A 9 -5.78 9.97 7.20
C ASP A 9 -5.35 11.36 6.69
N HIS A 10 -6.31 12.25 6.49
CA HIS A 10 -6.07 13.57 5.91
C HIS A 10 -5.23 14.47 6.83
N THR A 11 -5.06 14.09 8.10
CA THR A 11 -4.24 14.77 9.09
C THR A 11 -2.87 14.12 9.27
N LEU A 12 -2.76 12.82 8.98
CA LEU A 12 -1.53 12.05 9.05
C LEU A 12 -1.15 11.59 7.63
N ASN A 13 -0.12 12.19 7.04
CA ASN A 13 0.45 11.75 5.76
C ASN A 13 1.25 10.43 5.89
N GLU A 14 0.83 9.55 6.82
CA GLU A 14 1.46 8.28 7.13
C GLU A 14 0.39 7.20 7.33
N PHE A 15 0.80 5.95 7.15
CA PHE A 15 -0.06 4.80 7.39
C PHE A 15 0.69 3.79 8.24
N LEU A 16 0.02 3.23 9.24
CA LEU A 16 0.64 2.25 10.12
C LEU A 16 1.00 0.99 9.33
N VAL A 17 2.28 0.61 9.42
CA VAL A 17 2.79 -0.66 8.93
C VAL A 17 3.33 -1.46 10.10
N ASN A 18 3.07 -2.77 10.09
CA ASN A 18 3.54 -3.69 11.11
C ASN A 18 4.72 -4.50 10.58
N GLY A 19 5.64 -4.86 11.47
CA GLY A 19 6.78 -5.73 11.15
C GLY A 19 8.11 -5.00 11.20
N VAL A 20 9.10 -5.57 10.51
CA VAL A 20 10.49 -5.06 10.53
C VAL A 20 10.93 -4.80 9.10
N PHE A 21 11.53 -3.63 8.89
CA PHE A 21 12.13 -3.26 7.63
C PHE A 21 13.52 -3.88 7.48
N GLY A 22 13.86 -4.40 6.30
CA GLY A 22 15.21 -4.88 5.98
C GLY A 22 15.28 -6.32 5.47
N ALA A 23 16.48 -6.76 5.11
CA ALA A 23 16.72 -8.04 4.44
C ALA A 23 16.16 -9.25 5.20
N GLY A 24 15.46 -10.14 4.48
CA GLY A 24 14.81 -11.32 5.05
C GLY A 24 13.66 -11.02 6.03
N LYS A 25 13.27 -9.74 6.19
CA LYS A 25 12.16 -9.34 7.05
C LYS A 25 10.88 -9.18 6.25
N THR A 26 9.82 -8.84 6.95
CA THR A 26 8.50 -8.64 6.36
C THR A 26 7.84 -7.44 7.02
N ILE A 27 7.19 -6.65 6.19
CA ILE A 27 6.23 -5.64 6.64
C ILE A 27 4.84 -5.94 6.07
N THR A 28 3.83 -5.59 6.84
CA THR A 28 2.41 -5.80 6.52
C THR A 28 1.61 -4.55 6.78
N ALA A 29 0.61 -4.31 5.95
CA ALA A 29 -0.33 -3.20 6.10
C ALA A 29 -1.73 -3.67 5.72
N THR A 30 -2.74 -3.15 6.39
CA THR A 30 -4.14 -3.37 6.02
C THR A 30 -4.73 -2.01 5.72
N LEU A 31 -5.12 -1.77 4.46
CA LEU A 31 -5.79 -0.54 4.04
C LEU A 31 -7.30 -0.81 3.99
N PRO A 32 -8.09 -0.33 4.97
CA PRO A 32 -9.54 -0.39 4.89
C PRO A 32 -10.09 0.74 4.01
N LEU A 33 -11.23 0.49 3.39
CA LEU A 33 -12.08 1.52 2.80
C LEU A 33 -13.52 1.22 3.23
N ALA A 34 -14.09 2.09 4.07
CA ALA A 34 -15.44 1.93 4.60
C ALA A 34 -16.50 2.19 3.52
N GLU A 35 -17.72 1.67 3.74
CA GLU A 35 -18.86 1.82 2.82
C GLU A 35 -19.30 3.28 2.67
N ASP A 36 -19.22 4.05 3.75
CA ASP A 36 -19.62 5.45 3.83
C ASP A 36 -18.46 6.42 3.55
N HIS A 37 -17.29 5.90 3.18
CA HIS A 37 -16.13 6.74 2.90
C HIS A 37 -16.41 7.69 1.71
N PRO A 38 -16.16 9.01 1.83
CA PRO A 38 -16.50 9.99 0.78
C PRO A 38 -15.88 9.73 -0.59
N SER A 39 -14.71 9.07 -0.63
CA SER A 39 -14.02 8.69 -1.88
C SER A 39 -14.33 7.27 -2.36
N ASN A 40 -15.27 6.55 -1.72
CA ASN A 40 -15.63 5.20 -2.12
C ASN A 40 -16.26 5.22 -3.54
N PRO A 41 -15.63 4.62 -4.56
CA PRO A 41 -16.10 4.74 -5.94
C PRO A 41 -17.42 3.98 -6.21
N PHE A 42 -17.85 3.15 -5.24
CA PHE A 42 -19.12 2.43 -5.31
C PHE A 42 -20.27 3.18 -4.64
N MET A 43 -20.00 4.29 -3.93
CA MET A 43 -21.03 5.12 -3.31
C MET A 43 -21.51 6.18 -4.31
N HIS A 44 -22.76 6.10 -4.76
CA HIS A 44 -23.34 7.05 -5.71
C HIS A 44 -24.43 7.86 -5.03
N LYS A 45 -24.07 9.05 -4.52
CA LYS A 45 -24.93 9.92 -3.70
C LYS A 45 -26.34 10.19 -4.27
N PHE A 46 -26.50 10.16 -5.59
CA PHE A 46 -27.76 10.48 -6.27
C PHE A 46 -28.41 9.27 -6.96
N HIS A 47 -27.86 8.06 -6.82
CA HIS A 47 -28.45 6.86 -7.40
C HIS A 47 -29.26 6.10 -6.33
N PRO A 48 -30.59 5.92 -6.50
CA PRO A 48 -31.45 5.29 -5.50
C PRO A 48 -30.99 3.88 -5.07
N ASP A 49 -30.40 3.11 -5.98
CA ASP A 49 -29.99 1.73 -5.73
C ASP A 49 -28.57 1.59 -5.13
N HIS A 50 -27.81 2.69 -5.05
CA HIS A 50 -26.41 2.69 -4.56
C HIS A 50 -26.13 3.82 -3.55
N PRO A 51 -26.97 3.96 -2.49
CA PRO A 51 -26.80 5.02 -1.50
C PRO A 51 -25.55 4.82 -0.62
N THR A 52 -25.04 3.58 -0.53
CA THR A 52 -23.83 3.21 0.20
C THR A 52 -22.80 2.55 -0.72
N GLY A 53 -21.52 2.69 -0.37
CA GLY A 53 -20.42 2.04 -1.08
C GLY A 53 -20.24 0.57 -0.71
N LYS A 54 -19.06 0.03 -1.00
CA LYS A 54 -18.64 -1.32 -0.60
C LYS A 54 -17.52 -1.25 0.43
N ALA A 55 -17.62 -2.04 1.50
CA ALA A 55 -16.51 -2.26 2.42
C ALA A 55 -15.42 -3.03 1.68
N ILE A 56 -14.22 -2.48 1.60
CA ILE A 56 -13.08 -3.09 0.92
C ILE A 56 -11.91 -3.15 1.91
N SER A 57 -11.21 -4.28 1.93
CA SER A 57 -9.99 -4.43 2.72
C SER A 57 -8.86 -4.94 1.83
N ARG A 58 -7.74 -4.20 1.82
CA ARG A 58 -6.53 -4.56 1.09
C ARG A 58 -5.44 -4.94 2.08
N ASN A 59 -5.08 -6.20 2.11
CA ASN A 59 -4.03 -6.72 2.97
C ASN A 59 -2.75 -6.85 2.16
N ILE A 60 -1.78 -5.98 2.44
CA ILE A 60 -0.50 -5.88 1.73
C ILE A 60 0.59 -6.50 2.59
N LYS A 61 1.45 -7.28 1.94
CA LYS A 61 2.64 -7.89 2.53
C LYS A 61 3.83 -7.66 1.61
N LEU A 62 4.90 -7.11 2.18
CA LEU A 62 6.19 -6.96 1.53
C LEU A 62 7.18 -7.87 2.23
N VAL A 63 7.67 -8.89 1.53
CA VAL A 63 8.71 -9.79 2.02
C VAL A 63 10.01 -9.39 1.35
N PHE A 64 10.96 -8.90 2.14
CA PHE A 64 12.29 -8.55 1.64
C PHE A 64 13.10 -9.82 1.41
N ASP A 65 13.80 -9.88 0.28
CA ASP A 65 14.70 -11.00 0.01
C ASP A 65 15.82 -11.06 1.08
N THR A 66 16.33 -12.25 1.38
CA THR A 66 17.47 -12.38 2.31
C THR A 66 18.75 -11.86 1.67
N VAL A 67 18.94 -12.16 0.40
CA VAL A 67 19.99 -11.61 -0.45
C VAL A 67 19.44 -10.37 -1.13
N GLN A 68 20.00 -9.23 -0.81
CA GLN A 68 19.63 -7.95 -1.40
C GLN A 68 20.59 -7.64 -2.54
N ASP A 69 20.03 -7.24 -3.69
CA ASP A 69 20.82 -6.65 -4.77
C ASP A 69 20.98 -5.16 -4.46
N THR A 70 21.88 -4.82 -3.53
CA THR A 70 21.97 -3.45 -2.97
C THR A 70 22.77 -2.48 -3.84
N ASN A 71 23.39 -2.96 -4.92
CA ASN A 71 24.47 -2.25 -5.59
C ASN A 71 24.13 -2.01 -7.06
N ASP A 72 23.46 -0.89 -7.34
CA ASP A 72 23.63 -0.23 -8.63
C ASP A 72 24.77 0.79 -8.48
N PRO A 73 26.03 0.41 -8.81
CA PRO A 73 27.17 1.30 -8.68
C PRO A 73 27.06 2.55 -9.59
N ALA A 74 26.20 2.54 -10.60
CA ALA A 74 26.00 3.70 -11.49
C ALA A 74 25.16 4.81 -10.84
N THR A 75 24.35 4.47 -9.82
CA THR A 75 23.47 5.44 -9.14
C THR A 75 23.89 5.77 -7.72
N GLY A 76 24.75 4.95 -7.10
CA GLY A 76 25.20 5.15 -5.71
C GLY A 76 24.08 5.04 -4.67
N GLN A 77 22.90 4.54 -5.08
CA GLN A 77 21.71 4.46 -4.24
C GLN A 77 21.61 3.08 -3.57
N SER A 78 21.28 3.07 -2.28
CA SER A 78 20.88 1.84 -1.59
C SER A 78 19.46 1.46 -2.03
N GLN A 79 19.29 0.20 -2.43
CA GLN A 79 17.99 -0.36 -2.77
C GLN A 79 17.67 -1.60 -1.94
N LEU A 80 16.37 -1.83 -1.75
CA LEU A 80 15.84 -3.07 -1.21
C LEU A 80 14.88 -3.70 -2.21
N VAL A 81 14.98 -5.01 -2.35
CA VAL A 81 14.15 -5.80 -3.26
C VAL A 81 13.41 -6.88 -2.48
N GLY A 82 12.28 -7.29 -3.04
CA GLY A 82 11.49 -8.35 -2.44
C GLY A 82 10.25 -8.70 -3.22
N LYS A 83 9.39 -9.49 -2.57
CA LYS A 83 8.11 -9.94 -3.09
C LYS A 83 6.97 -9.14 -2.47
N PHE A 84 6.15 -8.57 -3.33
CA PHE A 84 4.86 -7.97 -3.00
C PHE A 84 3.78 -9.05 -3.06
N GLN A 85 2.89 -9.05 -2.07
CA GLN A 85 1.66 -9.84 -2.07
C GLN A 85 0.53 -8.97 -1.56
N GLU A 86 -0.61 -9.02 -2.23
CA GLU A 86 -1.82 -8.32 -1.82
C GLU A 86 -3.03 -9.23 -1.92
N SER A 87 -3.91 -9.17 -0.93
CA SER A 87 -5.22 -9.79 -0.94
C SER A 87 -6.29 -8.73 -0.75
N VAL A 88 -7.19 -8.60 -1.73
CA VAL A 88 -8.29 -7.64 -1.72
C VAL A 88 -9.62 -8.36 -1.53
N SER A 89 -10.35 -8.01 -0.47
CA SER A 89 -11.69 -8.52 -0.19
C SER A 89 -12.75 -7.42 -0.34
N GLY A 90 -14.02 -7.82 -0.45
CA GLY A 90 -15.17 -6.90 -0.56
C GLY A 90 -15.56 -6.49 -1.99
N LEU A 91 -14.62 -6.58 -2.94
CA LEU A 91 -14.90 -6.34 -4.37
C LEU A 91 -15.59 -7.52 -5.06
N HIS A 92 -15.32 -8.74 -4.60
CA HIS A 92 -15.81 -9.98 -5.18
C HIS A 92 -16.11 -10.99 -4.05
N LYS A 93 -16.91 -12.02 -4.33
CA LYS A 93 -17.27 -13.07 -3.35
C LYS A 93 -16.05 -13.81 -2.80
N ASP A 94 -15.02 -13.93 -3.63
CA ASP A 94 -13.71 -14.50 -3.30
C ASP A 94 -12.66 -13.38 -3.30
N SER A 95 -11.69 -13.46 -2.39
CA SER A 95 -10.58 -12.49 -2.37
C SER A 95 -9.76 -12.55 -3.65
N ILE A 96 -9.43 -11.38 -4.17
CA ILE A 96 -8.54 -11.22 -5.32
C ILE A 96 -7.11 -11.17 -4.78
N ASN A 97 -6.25 -12.07 -5.26
CA ASN A 97 -4.86 -12.15 -4.83
C ASN A 97 -3.92 -11.69 -5.95
N VAL A 98 -3.01 -10.79 -5.61
CA VAL A 98 -2.01 -10.23 -6.53
C VAL A 98 -0.63 -10.44 -5.92
N ALA A 99 0.36 -10.75 -6.75
CA ALA A 99 1.75 -10.84 -6.31
C ALA A 99 2.69 -10.35 -7.41
N GLY A 100 3.85 -9.85 -6.99
CA GLY A 100 4.88 -9.34 -7.90
C GLY A 100 6.19 -9.10 -7.18
N ARG A 101 7.15 -8.53 -7.90
CA ARG A 101 8.40 -8.04 -7.30
C ARG A 101 8.31 -6.54 -7.06
N PHE A 102 8.97 -6.06 -6.01
CA PHE A 102 9.13 -4.63 -5.76
C PHE A 102 10.61 -4.27 -5.59
N VAL A 103 10.90 -2.99 -5.82
CA VAL A 103 12.18 -2.36 -5.52
C VAL A 103 11.89 -1.05 -4.78
N LEU A 104 12.46 -0.89 -3.59
CA LEU A 104 12.48 0.38 -2.86
C LEU A 104 13.86 1.00 -3.03
N LYS A 105 13.90 2.20 -3.61
CA LYS A 105 15.14 2.96 -3.79
C LYS A 105 15.17 4.10 -2.79
N ARG A 106 16.30 4.27 -2.10
CA ARG A 106 16.49 5.41 -1.22
C ARG A 106 16.86 6.65 -2.04
N ILE A 107 15.98 7.65 -2.05
CA ILE A 107 16.14 8.87 -2.84
C ILE A 107 16.81 10.00 -2.04
N SER A 108 16.73 9.99 -0.70
CA SER A 108 17.38 10.99 0.15
C SER A 108 17.94 10.37 1.43
N LEU A 109 19.05 10.94 1.91
CA LEU A 109 19.60 10.65 3.23
C LEU A 109 19.08 11.61 4.30
N ILE A 110 18.46 12.73 3.90
CA ILE A 110 17.92 13.73 4.80
C ILE A 110 16.75 13.10 5.57
N ALA A 111 16.83 13.13 6.90
CA ALA A 111 15.82 12.53 7.77
C ALA A 111 14.55 13.40 7.86
N ASN A 112 14.70 14.72 7.86
CA ASN A 112 13.60 15.68 7.96
C ASN A 112 13.53 16.55 6.70
N LEU A 113 12.41 16.51 6.02
CA LEU A 113 12.14 17.40 4.90
C LEU A 113 11.40 18.63 5.44
N ASN A 114 11.99 19.82 5.26
CA ASN A 114 11.51 21.12 5.77
C ASN A 114 11.71 21.37 7.27
N ASP A 115 12.91 21.11 7.81
CA ASP A 115 13.29 21.74 9.08
C ASP A 115 13.19 23.28 8.92
N GLN A 116 12.34 23.91 9.73
CA GLN A 116 12.32 25.34 9.99
C GLN A 116 12.90 25.58 11.38
#